data_AF-A0A6C0EZ18-F1
#
_entry.id   AF-A0A6C0EZ18-F1
#
_cell.length_a   1.000
_cell.length_b   1.000
_cell.length_c   1.000
_cell.angle_alpha   90.00
_cell.angle_beta   90.00
_cell.angle_gamma   90.00
#
_symmetry.space_group_name_H-M   'P 1'
#
loop_
_entity.id
_entity.type
_entity.pdbx_description
1 polymer ?
#
loop_
_entity_poly.entity_id
_entity_poly.type
_entity_poly.pdbx_seq_one_letter_code
_entity_poly.pdbx_strand_id
1 'polypeptide(L)'
;PSVPYFIQASPRGTSEWFAVVNDTSYPMITDYANNLSSGSGRTYFTTSGNVVPFNNIVTTLFTNMTNLFQSASTFNQNIGSWDTSSVTGMYGMFNNASAFNVSIGTWNTSNVTNMSQMFASTAVFNQNIGGWNVSKVTDMSNMFNQASAFNVSIGTWNTSNVTNMSQMFASTVAFNQPIGSWNTSNVTNMWGMFINASAFNVSIGTWNTSNVAIMDYMFNNAAAFNQNISGWNVAKVSPQPPNNFSTGSALTLANSPSWNELALDANAVTVKYTGAALSTVPKFVYKNQRGTGFEWFAVVDNTSKSMITDYANNLSSGSGRTYFTTSGNVVPFNNIVTTLVTDMSYMFLNDSEFNQLISSWDTSSVINMGGMFQGASAFNQNIGSWNTSNVTIMYDVFAYATIFNQNIGSWNTSSVTIMQGMFTVAIAFNQNIGSWDTSRVTNMNGIFAQADAFNNNGNATIGNWNTSNVTLMYNMFLNATAFNQNISGWNVAKVSPRPPPNFSSGSALTLANSPVWA
;
A
#
# COMPACT_ATOMS: atom_id res chain seq x y z
N PRO A 1 14.31 54.68 -16.17
CA PRO A 1 15.76 54.63 -16.49
C PRO A 1 16.19 53.20 -16.82
N SER A 2 16.46 52.93 -18.10
CA SER A 2 16.72 51.61 -18.69
C SER A 2 18.21 51.22 -18.73
N VAL A 3 19.06 51.90 -17.97
CA VAL A 3 20.52 51.71 -17.95
C VAL A 3 20.97 51.74 -16.49
N PRO A 4 21.88 50.85 -16.05
CA PRO A 4 22.45 50.91 -14.71
C PRO A 4 23.01 52.31 -14.42
N TYR A 5 22.87 52.77 -13.19
CA TYR A 5 23.36 54.09 -12.81
C TYR A 5 24.81 53.98 -12.36
N PHE A 6 25.73 54.61 -13.09
CA PHE A 6 27.17 54.56 -12.83
C PHE A 6 27.60 55.75 -11.99
N ILE A 7 28.28 55.48 -10.88
CA ILE A 7 28.78 56.50 -9.96
C ILE A 7 30.29 56.33 -9.86
N GLN A 8 31.04 57.37 -10.22
CA GLN A 8 32.48 57.46 -9.97
C GLN A 8 32.70 58.12 -8.61
N ALA A 9 33.52 57.53 -7.75
CA ALA A 9 33.92 58.17 -6.49
C ALA A 9 35.22 58.99 -6.68
N SER A 10 35.30 60.23 -6.16
CA SER A 10 36.52 60.85 -5.59
C SER A 10 36.20 62.22 -4.96
N PRO A 11 36.50 62.43 -3.65
CA PRO A 11 37.76 63.10 -3.27
C PRO A 11 38.47 62.50 -2.02
N ARG A 12 38.37 61.18 -1.78
CA ARG A 12 39.20 60.49 -0.75
C ARG A 12 40.09 59.34 -1.29
N GLY A 13 40.36 59.27 -2.59
CA GLY A 13 41.55 58.57 -3.10
C GLY A 13 41.40 57.19 -3.77
N THR A 14 40.27 56.83 -4.38
CA THR A 14 40.26 55.78 -5.41
C THR A 14 39.53 56.25 -6.67
N SER A 15 39.99 55.83 -7.85
CA SER A 15 39.40 56.14 -9.17
C SER A 15 38.36 55.10 -9.60
N GLU A 16 37.65 54.51 -8.64
CA GLU A 16 36.82 53.33 -8.85
C GLU A 16 35.38 53.70 -9.26
N TRP A 17 34.88 52.99 -10.28
CA TRP A 17 33.49 53.07 -10.72
C TRP A 17 32.63 52.06 -9.98
N PHE A 18 31.40 52.45 -9.66
CA PHE A 18 30.33 51.60 -9.12
C PHE A 18 29.16 51.55 -10.10
N ALA A 19 28.46 50.40 -10.15
CA ALA A 19 27.23 50.24 -10.91
C ALA A 19 26.06 49.95 -9.98
N VAL A 20 25.09 50.86 -9.88
CA VAL A 20 23.81 50.60 -9.22
C VAL A 20 22.89 49.91 -10.21
N VAL A 21 22.57 48.65 -9.92
CA VAL A 21 21.81 47.77 -10.82
C VAL A 21 20.37 47.59 -10.34
N ASN A 22 19.48 47.40 -11.30
CA ASN A 22 18.08 47.03 -11.12
C ASN A 22 17.75 45.87 -12.07
N ASP A 23 16.51 45.38 -12.09
CA ASP A 23 16.12 44.22 -12.91
C ASP A 23 16.42 44.37 -14.41
N THR A 24 16.51 45.60 -14.95
CA THR A 24 16.86 45.83 -16.37
C THR A 24 18.35 45.59 -16.67
N SER A 25 19.19 45.50 -15.64
CA SER A 25 20.64 45.23 -15.74
C SER A 25 20.95 43.74 -15.99
N TYR A 26 19.91 42.90 -15.99
CA TYR A 26 20.00 41.45 -16.07
C TYR A 26 20.89 40.93 -17.23
N PRO A 27 20.74 41.39 -18.50
CA PRO A 27 21.56 40.89 -19.61
C PRO A 27 23.05 41.17 -19.44
N MET A 28 23.40 42.28 -18.78
CA MET A 28 24.79 42.68 -18.57
C MET A 28 25.45 41.80 -17.49
N ILE A 29 24.67 41.45 -16.46
CA ILE A 29 25.15 40.57 -15.39
C ILE A 29 25.32 39.13 -15.91
N THR A 30 24.38 38.64 -16.71
CA THR A 30 24.43 37.30 -17.28
C THR A 30 25.52 37.16 -18.35
N ASP A 31 25.75 38.18 -19.18
CA ASP A 31 26.85 38.19 -20.16
C ASP A 31 28.21 38.00 -19.46
N TYR A 32 28.46 38.70 -18.36
CA TYR A 32 29.67 38.48 -17.57
C TYR A 32 29.80 37.03 -17.11
N ALA A 33 28.74 36.46 -16.52
CA ALA A 33 28.77 35.10 -15.98
C ALA A 33 28.98 34.05 -17.08
N ASN A 34 28.34 34.23 -18.24
CA ASN A 34 28.50 33.35 -19.40
C ASN A 34 29.88 33.48 -20.05
N ASN A 35 30.49 34.67 -20.03
CA ASN A 35 31.84 34.87 -20.53
C ASN A 35 32.92 34.29 -19.62
N LEU A 36 32.66 34.11 -18.32
CA LEU A 36 33.52 33.28 -17.47
C LEU A 36 33.47 31.81 -17.92
N SER A 37 32.30 31.32 -18.35
CA SER A 37 32.14 29.96 -18.89
C SER A 37 32.91 29.75 -20.20
N SER A 38 33.09 30.80 -21.02
CA SER A 38 33.87 30.73 -22.26
C SER A 38 35.39 30.83 -22.06
N GLY A 39 35.88 30.91 -20.82
CA GLY A 39 37.31 31.04 -20.53
C GLY A 39 37.90 32.42 -20.84
N SER A 40 37.05 33.44 -21.05
CA SER A 40 37.51 34.79 -21.43
C SER A 40 38.29 35.52 -20.32
N GLY A 41 38.25 35.04 -19.08
CA GLY A 41 38.95 35.63 -17.93
C GLY A 41 38.47 37.03 -17.54
N ARG A 42 37.34 37.51 -18.07
CA ARG A 42 36.80 38.84 -17.74
C ARG A 42 36.42 38.94 -16.26
N THR A 43 36.90 39.99 -15.59
CA THR A 43 36.63 40.31 -14.18
C THR A 43 35.76 41.58 -13.99
N TYR A 44 35.24 42.12 -15.09
CA TYR A 44 34.55 43.40 -15.13
C TYR A 44 33.32 43.36 -16.05
N PHE A 45 32.36 44.23 -15.73
CA PHE A 45 31.20 44.54 -16.57
C PHE A 45 31.52 45.74 -17.47
N THR A 46 31.09 45.69 -18.72
CA THR A 46 31.23 46.80 -19.66
C THR A 46 29.89 47.28 -20.17
N THR A 47 29.59 48.54 -19.94
CA THR A 47 28.32 49.17 -20.34
C THR A 47 28.58 50.63 -20.63
N SER A 48 28.29 51.05 -21.86
CA SER A 48 28.50 52.45 -22.30
C SER A 48 29.96 52.94 -22.15
N GLY A 49 30.94 52.05 -22.32
CA GLY A 49 32.38 52.38 -22.25
C GLY A 49 33.00 52.37 -20.86
N ASN A 50 32.20 52.23 -19.79
CA ASN A 50 32.71 52.13 -18.42
C ASN A 50 33.02 50.68 -18.07
N VAL A 51 34.16 50.47 -17.42
CA VAL A 51 34.62 49.18 -16.89
C VAL A 51 34.37 49.18 -15.39
N VAL A 52 33.45 48.33 -14.92
CA VAL A 52 33.12 48.19 -13.49
C VAL A 52 33.57 46.82 -13.02
N PRO A 53 34.54 46.72 -12.09
CA PRO A 53 34.91 45.47 -11.45
C PRO A 53 33.68 44.77 -10.84
N PHE A 54 33.63 43.44 -10.87
CA PHE A 54 32.41 42.74 -10.46
C PHE A 54 31.99 43.02 -9.01
N ASN A 55 32.98 43.19 -8.13
CA ASN A 55 32.83 43.53 -6.71
C ASN A 55 32.32 44.96 -6.47
N ASN A 56 32.21 45.80 -7.50
CA ASN A 56 31.74 47.19 -7.40
C ASN A 56 30.28 47.35 -7.88
N ILE A 57 29.50 46.27 -7.92
CA ILE A 57 28.05 46.34 -8.16
C ILE A 57 27.31 46.61 -6.85
N VAL A 58 26.36 47.56 -6.92
CA VAL A 58 25.39 47.88 -5.87
C VAL A 58 24.02 47.32 -6.27
N THR A 59 23.55 46.28 -5.59
CA THR A 59 22.30 45.54 -5.90
C THR A 59 21.06 46.00 -5.14
N THR A 60 21.11 47.13 -4.44
CA THR A 60 20.03 47.60 -3.55
C THR A 60 18.66 47.77 -4.26
N LEU A 61 18.65 47.95 -5.58
CA LEU A 61 17.45 48.11 -6.41
C LEU A 61 17.05 46.84 -7.18
N PHE A 62 17.77 45.74 -6.99
CA PHE A 62 17.51 44.47 -7.68
C PHE A 62 16.40 43.71 -6.97
N THR A 63 15.30 43.42 -7.66
CA THR A 63 14.12 42.75 -7.06
C THR A 63 13.92 41.33 -7.59
N ASN A 64 14.53 40.99 -8.73
CA ASN A 64 14.37 39.68 -9.36
C ASN A 64 15.72 39.07 -9.82
N MET A 65 16.13 37.98 -9.19
CA MET A 65 17.35 37.21 -9.51
C MET A 65 17.06 35.92 -10.28
N THR A 66 15.85 35.77 -10.81
CA THR A 66 15.44 34.58 -11.57
C THR A 66 16.41 34.27 -12.69
N ASN A 67 17.06 33.09 -12.67
CA ASN A 67 18.01 32.56 -13.67
C ASN A 67 19.32 33.33 -13.86
N LEU A 68 19.68 34.26 -12.96
CA LEU A 68 20.74 35.25 -13.19
C LEU A 68 22.10 34.63 -13.59
N PHE A 69 22.41 33.44 -13.05
CA PHE A 69 23.63 32.67 -13.32
C PHE A 69 23.31 31.27 -13.84
N GLN A 70 22.15 31.10 -14.47
CA GLN A 70 21.78 29.82 -15.07
C GLN A 70 22.80 29.40 -16.13
N SER A 71 23.27 28.15 -16.05
CA SER A 71 24.24 27.53 -16.94
C SER A 71 25.63 28.20 -16.97
N ALA A 72 25.91 29.10 -16.02
CA ALA A 72 27.23 29.69 -15.84
C ALA A 72 28.16 28.68 -15.15
N SER A 73 28.54 27.61 -15.86
CA SER A 73 29.15 26.40 -15.29
C SER A 73 30.48 26.63 -14.56
N THR A 74 31.22 27.69 -14.90
CA THR A 74 32.49 28.06 -14.23
C THR A 74 32.33 29.21 -13.24
N PHE A 75 31.13 29.76 -13.05
CA PHE A 75 30.90 30.92 -12.21
C PHE A 75 31.11 30.58 -10.73
N ASN A 76 32.07 31.27 -10.10
CA ASN A 76 32.41 31.10 -8.69
C ASN A 76 32.97 32.42 -8.08
N GLN A 77 32.41 33.56 -8.49
CA GLN A 77 32.89 34.89 -8.08
C GLN A 77 32.26 35.34 -6.76
N ASN A 78 32.98 36.15 -5.98
CA ASN A 78 32.50 36.61 -4.69
C ASN A 78 31.28 37.56 -4.84
N ILE A 79 30.13 37.10 -4.37
CA ILE A 79 28.84 37.81 -4.38
C ILE A 79 28.21 37.92 -2.98
N GLY A 80 28.95 37.51 -1.93
CA GLY A 80 28.42 37.44 -0.58
C GLY A 80 28.04 38.81 0.01
N SER A 81 28.61 39.89 -0.53
CA SER A 81 28.34 41.28 -0.12
C SER A 81 27.15 41.94 -0.84
N TRP A 82 26.48 41.23 -1.76
CA TRP A 82 25.31 41.76 -2.45
C TRP A 82 24.15 42.00 -1.47
N ASP A 83 23.51 43.15 -1.58
CA ASP A 83 22.25 43.43 -0.91
C ASP A 83 21.10 42.74 -1.65
N THR A 84 20.45 41.78 -0.99
CA THR A 84 19.31 41.02 -1.51
C THR A 84 18.00 41.37 -0.82
N SER A 85 17.97 42.40 0.04
CA SER A 85 16.82 42.73 0.88
C SER A 85 15.54 43.05 0.09
N SER A 86 15.70 43.55 -1.14
CA SER A 86 14.60 43.86 -2.08
C SER A 86 14.19 42.67 -2.98
N VAL A 87 14.92 41.55 -2.95
CA VAL A 87 14.72 40.43 -3.87
C VAL A 87 13.49 39.60 -3.47
N THR A 88 12.65 39.31 -4.46
CA THR A 88 11.41 38.52 -4.30
C THR A 88 11.44 37.20 -5.05
N GLY A 89 12.22 37.08 -6.12
CA GLY A 89 12.36 35.86 -6.92
C GLY A 89 13.80 35.40 -7.07
N MET A 90 14.07 34.12 -6.80
CA MET A 90 15.37 33.46 -6.97
C MET A 90 15.27 32.16 -7.79
N TYR A 91 14.20 32.01 -8.58
CA TYR A 91 13.98 30.84 -9.43
C TYR A 91 15.21 30.54 -10.29
N GLY A 92 15.76 29.33 -10.20
CA GLY A 92 16.82 28.87 -11.11
C GLY A 92 18.11 29.70 -11.09
N MET A 93 18.33 30.57 -10.09
CA MET A 93 19.42 31.55 -10.11
C MET A 93 20.80 30.95 -10.43
N PHE A 94 21.13 29.77 -9.87
CA PHE A 94 22.38 29.04 -10.12
C PHE A 94 22.16 27.69 -10.81
N ASN A 95 21.02 27.48 -11.47
CA ASN A 95 20.73 26.21 -12.12
C ASN A 95 21.82 25.88 -13.16
N ASN A 96 22.47 24.71 -13.05
CA ASN A 96 23.62 24.28 -13.86
C ASN A 96 24.92 25.10 -13.69
N ALA A 97 25.04 25.94 -12.66
CA ALA A 97 26.31 26.58 -12.30
C ALA A 97 27.20 25.60 -11.52
N SER A 98 27.74 24.59 -12.22
CA SER A 98 28.35 23.40 -11.61
C SER A 98 29.59 23.66 -10.75
N ALA A 99 30.31 24.77 -10.95
CA ALA A 99 31.45 25.19 -10.13
C ALA A 99 31.10 26.14 -8.98
N PHE A 100 29.84 26.56 -8.84
CA PHE A 100 29.45 27.56 -7.85
C PHE A 100 29.54 27.01 -6.42
N ASN A 101 30.35 27.64 -5.58
CA ASN A 101 30.51 27.27 -4.17
C ASN A 101 30.87 28.49 -3.28
N VAL A 102 30.30 29.65 -3.59
CA VAL A 102 30.59 30.91 -2.89
C VAL A 102 29.70 31.10 -1.67
N SER A 103 30.26 31.60 -0.58
CA SER A 103 29.51 31.91 0.63
C SER A 103 28.48 33.02 0.40
N ILE A 104 27.21 32.69 0.64
CA ILE A 104 26.03 33.56 0.47
C ILE A 104 25.10 33.51 1.69
N GLY A 105 25.61 33.01 2.83
CA GLY A 105 24.82 32.87 4.06
C GLY A 105 24.34 34.20 4.66
N THR A 106 24.97 35.31 4.28
CA THR A 106 24.64 36.69 4.72
C THR A 106 23.49 37.33 3.96
N TRP A 107 23.00 36.71 2.89
CA TRP A 107 21.90 37.24 2.10
C TRP A 107 20.60 37.32 2.90
N ASN A 108 19.87 38.41 2.70
CA ASN A 108 18.52 38.57 3.22
C ASN A 108 17.50 37.95 2.25
N THR A 109 16.88 36.85 2.64
CA THR A 109 15.87 36.13 1.84
C THR A 109 14.43 36.36 2.30
N SER A 110 14.18 37.27 3.25
CA SER A 110 12.87 37.41 3.93
C SER A 110 11.72 37.84 3.01
N ASN A 111 12.01 38.29 1.80
CA ASN A 111 11.03 38.71 0.79
C ASN A 111 10.88 37.70 -0.36
N VAL A 112 11.70 36.65 -0.39
CA VAL A 112 11.69 35.67 -1.47
C VAL A 112 10.48 34.74 -1.33
N THR A 113 9.76 34.53 -2.43
CA THR A 113 8.57 33.67 -2.48
C THR A 113 8.78 32.39 -3.31
N ASN A 114 9.76 32.39 -4.23
CA ASN A 114 10.08 31.24 -5.08
C ASN A 114 11.58 30.97 -5.11
N MET A 115 11.98 29.77 -4.67
CA MET A 115 13.36 29.27 -4.68
C MET A 115 13.50 27.99 -5.52
N SER A 116 12.49 27.65 -6.33
CA SER A 116 12.54 26.44 -7.16
C SER A 116 13.73 26.48 -8.11
N GLN A 117 14.37 25.33 -8.30
CA GLN A 117 15.59 25.13 -9.10
C GLN A 117 16.81 26.00 -8.73
N MET A 118 16.80 26.76 -7.63
CA MET A 118 17.84 27.76 -7.34
C MET A 118 19.27 27.20 -7.39
N PHE A 119 19.47 25.98 -6.89
CA PHE A 119 20.75 25.26 -6.87
C PHE A 119 20.72 23.95 -7.67
N ALA A 120 19.78 23.79 -8.60
CA ALA A 120 19.72 22.59 -9.43
C ALA A 120 21.04 22.39 -10.19
N SER A 121 21.59 21.18 -10.20
CA SER A 121 22.85 20.81 -10.86
C SER A 121 24.08 21.62 -10.41
N THR A 122 24.08 22.20 -9.21
CA THR A 122 25.26 22.85 -8.61
C THR A 122 26.13 21.82 -7.89
N ALA A 123 26.83 20.99 -8.66
CA ALA A 123 27.44 19.75 -8.19
C ALA A 123 28.32 19.89 -6.92
N VAL A 124 29.02 21.01 -6.76
CA VAL A 124 29.96 21.26 -5.64
C VAL A 124 29.45 22.19 -4.54
N PHE A 125 28.23 22.73 -4.67
CA PHE A 125 27.72 23.73 -3.72
C PHE A 125 27.46 23.10 -2.35
N ASN A 126 28.10 23.64 -1.31
CA ASN A 126 27.93 23.16 0.07
C ASN A 126 28.15 24.27 1.12
N GLN A 127 27.70 25.49 0.81
CA GLN A 127 27.89 26.67 1.68
C GLN A 127 26.76 26.83 2.70
N ASN A 128 27.09 27.39 3.87
CA ASN A 128 26.11 27.57 4.94
C ASN A 128 24.99 28.54 4.54
N ILE A 129 23.76 28.04 4.46
CA ILE A 129 22.51 28.77 4.20
C ILE A 129 21.43 28.50 5.26
N GLY A 130 21.80 27.87 6.38
CA GLY A 130 20.85 27.50 7.45
C GLY A 130 20.20 28.71 8.14
N GLY A 131 20.83 29.89 8.04
CA GLY A 131 20.34 31.15 8.60
C GLY A 131 19.35 31.92 7.71
N TRP A 132 19.05 31.43 6.50
CA TRP A 132 18.10 32.09 5.61
C TRP A 132 16.67 32.08 6.15
N ASN A 133 15.96 33.18 5.94
CA ASN A 133 14.54 33.28 6.23
C ASN A 133 13.73 32.84 5.00
N VAL A 134 13.14 31.65 5.07
CA VAL A 134 12.32 31.08 3.99
C VAL A 134 10.82 31.14 4.28
N SER A 135 10.38 31.91 5.28
CA SER A 135 8.99 31.86 5.76
C SER A 135 7.95 32.33 4.75
N LYS A 136 8.33 33.01 3.67
CA LYS A 136 7.44 33.43 2.58
C LYS A 136 7.52 32.53 1.34
N VAL A 137 8.43 31.56 1.32
CA VAL A 137 8.64 30.69 0.16
C VAL A 137 7.50 29.70 0.05
N THR A 138 6.92 29.59 -1.15
CA THR A 138 5.83 28.67 -1.46
C THR A 138 6.27 27.50 -2.35
N ASP A 139 7.30 27.70 -3.18
CA ASP A 139 7.85 26.67 -4.08
C ASP A 139 9.35 26.46 -3.86
N MET A 140 9.71 25.22 -3.48
CA MET A 140 11.08 24.73 -3.31
C MET A 140 11.38 23.56 -4.26
N SER A 141 10.54 23.33 -5.27
CA SER A 141 10.72 22.22 -6.20
C SER A 141 12.08 22.28 -6.89
N ASN A 142 12.74 21.13 -7.02
CA ASN A 142 14.04 20.99 -7.64
C ASN A 142 15.18 21.85 -7.03
N MET A 143 14.99 22.47 -5.85
CA MET A 143 15.94 23.46 -5.32
C MET A 143 17.37 22.95 -5.25
N PHE A 144 17.59 21.68 -4.82
CA PHE A 144 18.90 21.03 -4.73
C PHE A 144 19.01 19.79 -5.63
N ASN A 145 18.16 19.67 -6.66
CA ASN A 145 18.21 18.53 -7.58
C ASN A 145 19.61 18.42 -8.21
N GLN A 146 20.27 17.27 -8.12
CA GLN A 146 21.65 17.01 -8.59
C GLN A 146 22.75 17.86 -7.94
N ALA A 147 22.48 18.58 -6.85
CA ALA A 147 23.50 19.27 -6.04
C ALA A 147 24.29 18.24 -5.19
N SER A 148 25.11 17.42 -5.85
CA SER A 148 25.64 16.16 -5.30
C SER A 148 26.40 16.31 -3.98
N ALA A 149 27.13 17.41 -3.78
CA ALA A 149 27.91 17.68 -2.57
C ALA A 149 27.11 18.34 -1.43
N PHE A 150 25.87 18.76 -1.66
CA PHE A 150 25.10 19.54 -0.68
C PHE A 150 24.73 18.69 0.53
N ASN A 151 25.19 19.10 1.72
CA ASN A 151 24.92 18.42 2.98
C ASN A 151 24.92 19.42 4.16
N VAL A 152 24.28 20.57 3.96
CA VAL A 152 24.24 21.68 4.94
C VAL A 152 22.99 21.59 5.82
N SER A 153 23.15 21.88 7.12
CA SER A 153 22.04 21.91 8.06
C SER A 153 21.05 23.03 7.73
N ILE A 154 19.80 22.63 7.43
CA ILE A 154 18.68 23.51 7.06
C ILE A 154 17.40 23.17 7.86
N GLY A 155 17.54 22.43 8.96
CA GLY A 155 16.40 22.02 9.81
C GLY A 155 15.67 23.16 10.51
N THR A 156 16.29 24.35 10.59
CA THR A 156 15.75 25.57 11.22
C THR A 156 14.83 26.38 10.32
N TRP A 157 14.70 26.01 9.04
CA TRP A 157 13.85 26.70 8.09
C TRP A 157 12.36 26.59 8.45
N ASN A 158 11.65 27.73 8.37
CA ASN A 158 10.20 27.74 8.50
C ASN A 158 9.53 27.42 7.15
N THR A 159 9.15 26.16 6.96
CA THR A 159 8.54 25.66 5.72
C THR A 159 7.01 25.74 5.70
N SER A 160 6.36 26.43 6.65
CA SER A 160 4.90 26.36 6.83
C SER A 160 4.09 26.86 5.63
N ASN A 161 4.68 27.66 4.74
CA ASN A 161 4.01 28.18 3.54
C ASN A 161 4.36 27.41 2.26
N VAL A 162 5.25 26.41 2.33
CA VAL A 162 5.66 25.63 1.17
C VAL A 162 4.54 24.68 0.76
N THR A 163 4.19 24.70 -0.52
CA THR A 163 3.17 23.82 -1.12
C THR A 163 3.78 22.78 -2.07
N ASN A 164 4.93 23.08 -2.66
CA ASN A 164 5.61 22.20 -3.63
C ASN A 164 7.06 21.91 -3.20
N MET A 165 7.35 20.64 -2.95
CA MET A 165 8.69 20.11 -2.61
C MET A 165 9.16 19.05 -3.62
N SER A 166 8.53 18.97 -4.79
CA SER A 166 8.87 17.95 -5.78
C SER A 166 10.34 18.01 -6.18
N GLN A 167 11.02 16.87 -6.18
CA GLN A 167 12.45 16.72 -6.52
C GLN A 167 13.42 17.62 -5.75
N MET A 168 13.04 18.17 -4.59
CA MET A 168 13.88 19.13 -3.87
C MET A 168 15.29 18.59 -3.60
N PHE A 169 15.41 17.29 -3.29
CA PHE A 169 16.68 16.58 -3.04
C PHE A 169 16.92 15.42 -4.01
N ALA A 170 16.33 15.48 -5.21
CA ALA A 170 16.55 14.47 -6.24
C ALA A 170 18.03 14.38 -6.59
N SER A 171 18.63 13.19 -6.53
CA SER A 171 20.05 12.93 -6.81
C SER A 171 21.02 13.80 -5.98
N THR A 172 20.60 14.29 -4.80
CA THR A 172 21.46 14.98 -3.83
C THR A 172 22.21 13.95 -2.98
N VAL A 173 23.19 13.29 -3.59
CA VAL A 173 23.83 12.06 -3.11
C VAL A 173 24.30 12.15 -1.65
N ALA A 174 24.88 13.27 -1.22
CA ALA A 174 25.47 13.45 0.10
C ALA A 174 24.49 13.90 1.21
N PHE A 175 23.26 14.29 0.87
CA PHE A 175 22.38 14.97 1.83
C PHE A 175 21.82 14.00 2.89
N ASN A 176 22.10 14.30 4.17
CA ASN A 176 21.62 13.52 5.31
C ASN A 176 21.45 14.38 6.58
N GLN A 177 20.87 15.57 6.44
CA GLN A 177 20.72 16.55 7.53
C GLN A 177 19.34 16.52 8.18
N PRO A 178 19.22 16.87 9.48
CA PRO A 178 17.94 16.80 10.20
C PRO A 178 16.92 17.79 9.62
N ILE A 179 15.84 17.25 9.03
CA ILE A 179 14.70 17.99 8.47
C ILE A 179 13.34 17.50 9.02
N GLY A 180 13.36 16.59 10.02
CA GLY A 180 12.14 16.05 10.62
C GLY A 180 11.25 17.09 11.33
N SER A 181 11.82 18.25 11.67
CA SER A 181 11.12 19.38 12.31
C SER A 181 10.37 20.29 11.34
N TRP A 182 10.49 20.07 10.03
CA TRP A 182 9.80 20.89 9.04
C TRP A 182 8.28 20.77 9.13
N ASN A 183 7.59 21.89 8.93
CA ASN A 183 6.14 21.90 8.82
C ASN A 183 5.75 21.61 7.36
N THR A 184 5.18 20.44 7.12
CA THR A 184 4.73 19.99 5.79
C THR A 184 3.22 20.07 5.60
N SER A 185 2.46 20.68 6.52
CA SER A 185 0.99 20.61 6.53
C SER A 185 0.34 21.22 5.29
N ASN A 186 1.02 22.13 4.59
CA ASN A 186 0.53 22.77 3.36
C ASN A 186 1.09 22.15 2.07
N VAL A 187 1.98 21.15 2.18
CA VAL A 187 2.59 20.51 1.01
C VAL A 187 1.57 19.62 0.31
N THR A 188 1.42 19.82 -0.99
CA THR A 188 0.53 19.04 -1.85
C THR A 188 1.29 18.14 -2.83
N ASN A 189 2.54 18.47 -3.14
CA ASN A 189 3.38 17.73 -4.09
C ASN A 189 4.74 17.38 -3.50
N MET A 190 5.02 16.08 -3.36
CA MET A 190 6.30 15.50 -2.93
C MET A 190 6.88 14.55 -4.00
N TRP A 191 6.47 14.68 -5.26
CA TRP A 191 6.94 13.82 -6.35
C TRP A 191 8.48 13.75 -6.39
N GLY A 192 9.03 12.56 -6.28
CA GLY A 192 10.47 12.31 -6.39
C GLY A 192 11.36 13.11 -5.44
N MET A 193 10.87 13.55 -4.26
CA MET A 193 11.62 14.47 -3.38
C MET A 193 13.03 13.95 -3.03
N PHE A 194 13.19 12.63 -2.87
CA PHE A 194 14.46 11.96 -2.53
C PHE A 194 14.87 10.89 -3.56
N ILE A 195 14.42 10.98 -4.81
CA ILE A 195 14.84 10.04 -5.87
C ILE A 195 16.38 10.02 -5.98
N ASN A 196 17.02 8.86 -5.98
CA ASN A 196 18.48 8.67 -6.01
C ASN A 196 19.27 9.38 -4.86
N ALA A 197 18.62 9.83 -3.78
CA ALA A 197 19.30 10.44 -2.62
C ALA A 197 19.95 9.35 -1.74
N SER A 198 21.05 8.77 -2.22
CA SER A 198 21.58 7.50 -1.70
C SER A 198 21.97 7.50 -0.22
N ALA A 199 22.42 8.63 0.34
CA ALA A 199 22.82 8.75 1.75
C ALA A 199 21.67 9.13 2.70
N PHE A 200 20.50 9.52 2.19
CA PHE A 200 19.43 10.06 3.00
C PHE A 200 18.77 8.97 3.86
N ASN A 201 18.86 9.11 5.19
CA ASN A 201 18.22 8.20 6.15
C ASN A 201 17.80 8.93 7.44
N VAL A 202 17.22 10.11 7.29
CA VAL A 202 16.81 10.99 8.40
C VAL A 202 15.37 10.72 8.80
N SER A 203 15.09 10.71 10.11
CA SER A 203 13.72 10.53 10.61
C SER A 203 12.80 11.67 10.18
N ILE A 204 11.75 11.31 9.46
CA ILE A 204 10.70 12.20 8.91
C ILE A 204 9.28 11.67 9.21
N GLY A 205 9.16 10.74 10.16
CA GLY A 205 7.87 10.15 10.55
C GLY A 205 6.88 11.16 11.14
N THR A 206 7.37 12.32 11.61
CA THR A 206 6.58 13.41 12.20
C THR A 206 5.96 14.35 11.17
N TRP A 207 6.27 14.22 9.89
CA TRP A 207 5.71 15.06 8.85
C TRP A 207 4.19 14.87 8.73
N ASN A 208 3.48 15.99 8.57
CA ASN A 208 2.06 15.98 8.27
C ASN A 208 1.86 15.83 6.75
N THR A 209 1.42 14.66 6.31
CA THR A 209 1.18 14.34 4.89
C THR A 209 -0.28 14.41 4.46
N SER A 210 -1.20 14.88 5.32
CA SER A 210 -2.65 14.81 5.08
C SER A 210 -3.15 15.60 3.87
N ASN A 211 -2.33 16.52 3.36
CA ASN A 211 -2.62 17.34 2.17
C ASN A 211 -1.84 16.91 0.92
N VAL A 212 -0.94 15.93 1.03
CA VAL A 212 -0.13 15.47 -0.09
C VAL A 212 -1.00 14.66 -1.05
N ALA A 213 -1.03 15.07 -2.32
CA ALA A 213 -1.77 14.40 -3.39
C ALA A 213 -0.85 13.58 -4.31
N ILE A 214 0.40 14.03 -4.51
CA ILE A 214 1.35 13.42 -5.45
C ILE A 214 2.60 12.97 -4.69
N MET A 215 2.92 11.67 -4.77
CA MET A 215 4.02 11.05 -4.03
C MET A 215 4.76 9.96 -4.82
N ASP A 216 4.56 9.90 -6.14
CA ASP A 216 5.31 8.95 -6.98
C ASP A 216 6.82 9.20 -6.86
N TYR A 217 7.61 8.13 -6.95
CA TYR A 217 9.07 8.15 -6.91
C TYR A 217 9.72 8.74 -5.63
N MET A 218 8.95 9.01 -4.56
CA MET A 218 9.41 9.71 -3.35
C MET A 218 10.80 9.28 -2.85
N PHE A 219 11.04 7.97 -2.74
CA PHE A 219 12.27 7.33 -2.27
C PHE A 219 12.86 6.36 -3.30
N ASN A 220 12.54 6.51 -4.59
CA ASN A 220 13.07 5.61 -5.62
C ASN A 220 14.61 5.68 -5.63
N ASN A 221 15.29 4.54 -5.46
CA ASN A 221 16.75 4.41 -5.30
C ASN A 221 17.36 5.26 -4.16
N ALA A 222 16.58 5.64 -3.14
CA ALA A 222 17.11 6.18 -1.89
C ALA A 222 17.67 5.02 -1.04
N ALA A 223 18.86 4.53 -1.44
CA ALA A 223 19.41 3.25 -1.01
C ALA A 223 19.50 3.07 0.51
N ALA A 224 19.81 4.13 1.27
CA ALA A 224 19.92 4.06 2.73
C ALA A 224 18.61 4.24 3.51
N PHE A 225 17.53 4.71 2.87
CA PHE A 225 16.34 5.15 3.59
C PHE A 225 15.54 3.97 4.16
N ASN A 226 15.38 3.91 5.49
CA ASN A 226 14.52 2.93 6.17
C ASN A 226 13.92 3.47 7.48
N GLN A 227 13.56 4.75 7.50
CA GLN A 227 12.95 5.36 8.69
C GLN A 227 11.46 5.04 8.78
N ASN A 228 10.93 4.98 10.01
CA ASN A 228 9.51 4.69 10.24
C ASN A 228 8.64 5.88 9.77
N ILE A 229 7.87 5.64 8.72
CA ILE A 229 6.86 6.54 8.15
C ILE A 229 5.46 5.88 8.13
N SER A 230 5.26 4.80 8.88
CA SER A 230 3.98 4.08 8.95
C SER A 230 2.81 4.94 9.44
N GLY A 231 3.10 6.00 10.21
CA GLY A 231 2.11 6.94 10.74
C GLY A 231 1.64 8.02 9.76
N TRP A 232 2.18 8.07 8.54
CA TRP A 232 1.78 9.07 7.55
C TRP A 232 0.31 8.91 7.12
N ASN A 233 -0.41 10.03 7.08
CA ASN A 233 -1.75 10.08 6.51
C ASN A 233 -1.65 10.17 4.99
N VAL A 234 -1.99 9.10 4.29
CA VAL A 234 -1.89 8.97 2.83
C VAL A 234 -3.24 8.95 2.11
N ALA A 235 -4.31 9.40 2.77
CA ALA A 235 -5.67 9.28 2.25
C ALA A 235 -5.94 10.09 0.96
N LYS A 236 -5.17 11.16 0.71
CA LYS A 236 -5.30 12.00 -0.51
C LYS A 236 -4.34 11.64 -1.63
N VAL A 237 -3.41 10.71 -1.38
CA VAL A 237 -2.36 10.37 -2.33
C VAL A 237 -2.96 9.53 -3.48
N SER A 238 -2.70 9.93 -4.72
CA SER A 238 -3.17 9.22 -5.92
C SER A 238 -2.08 9.15 -6.99
N PRO A 239 -1.78 7.96 -7.56
CA PRO A 239 -2.41 6.67 -7.26
C PRO A 239 -2.05 6.15 -5.85
N GLN A 240 -2.85 5.19 -5.35
CA GLN A 240 -2.60 4.52 -4.06
C GLN A 240 -2.40 3.01 -4.31
N PRO A 241 -1.17 2.47 -4.16
CA PRO A 241 0.08 3.17 -3.82
C PRO A 241 0.62 4.03 -4.97
N PRO A 242 1.50 5.01 -4.69
CA PRO A 242 2.20 5.79 -5.70
C PRO A 242 3.13 4.92 -6.55
N ASN A 243 3.33 5.30 -7.81
CA ASN A 243 4.25 4.61 -8.70
C ASN A 243 5.69 4.71 -8.16
N ASN A 244 6.39 3.58 -8.08
CA ASN A 244 7.80 3.50 -7.69
C ASN A 244 8.13 4.25 -6.38
N PHE A 245 7.21 4.28 -5.41
CA PHE A 245 7.36 5.04 -4.16
C PHE A 245 8.72 4.80 -3.46
N SER A 246 9.17 3.54 -3.38
CA SER A 246 10.40 3.16 -2.69
C SER A 246 11.20 2.05 -3.41
N THR A 247 10.97 1.84 -4.71
CA THR A 247 11.73 0.85 -5.50
C THR A 247 13.23 1.17 -5.40
N GLY A 248 14.06 0.21 -4.96
CA GLY A 248 15.50 0.40 -4.77
C GLY A 248 15.93 1.08 -3.46
N SER A 249 15.00 1.33 -2.54
CA SER A 249 15.27 1.81 -1.17
C SER A 249 15.34 0.65 -0.16
N ALA A 250 15.97 0.89 1.00
CA ALA A 250 15.99 -0.03 2.14
C ALA A 250 14.67 -0.04 2.97
N LEU A 251 13.64 0.72 2.56
CA LEU A 251 12.40 0.87 3.30
C LEU A 251 11.64 -0.46 3.41
N THR A 252 11.45 -0.91 4.64
CA THR A 252 10.69 -2.13 4.94
C THR A 252 9.17 -1.88 4.99
N LEU A 253 8.38 -2.95 4.85
CA LEU A 253 6.92 -2.87 4.96
C LEU A 253 6.47 -2.36 6.33
N ALA A 254 7.14 -2.76 7.43
CA ALA A 254 6.83 -2.31 8.78
C ALA A 254 7.02 -0.80 8.98
N ASN A 255 7.93 -0.20 8.22
CA ASN A 255 8.22 1.22 8.24
C ASN A 255 7.44 2.02 7.18
N SER A 256 6.67 1.36 6.30
CA SER A 256 5.95 1.99 5.19
C SER A 256 4.54 2.45 5.59
N PRO A 257 3.97 3.49 4.94
CA PRO A 257 2.57 3.86 5.15
C PRO A 257 1.62 2.72 4.73
N SER A 258 0.44 2.66 5.36
CA SER A 258 -0.61 1.75 4.91
C SER A 258 -1.25 2.26 3.62
N TRP A 259 -0.89 1.65 2.49
CA TRP A 259 -1.43 1.97 1.17
C TRP A 259 -2.77 1.29 0.85
N ASN A 260 -3.45 0.70 1.85
CA ASN A 260 -4.71 -0.04 1.66
C ASN A 260 -4.56 -1.22 0.66
N GLU A 261 -3.40 -1.87 0.66
CA GLU A 261 -3.08 -2.96 -0.26
C GLU A 261 -3.11 -4.36 0.37
N LEU A 262 -3.20 -5.37 -0.50
CA LEU A 262 -3.10 -6.79 -0.17
C LEU A 262 -1.90 -7.09 0.75
N ALA A 263 -2.16 -7.56 1.96
CA ALA A 263 -1.18 -8.05 2.93
C ALA A 263 -1.14 -9.58 2.90
N LEU A 264 0.06 -10.17 3.03
CA LEU A 264 0.23 -11.62 3.18
C LEU A 264 0.30 -11.96 4.67
N ASP A 265 -0.44 -12.97 5.12
CA ASP A 265 -0.25 -13.49 6.47
C ASP A 265 1.04 -14.33 6.56
N ALA A 266 1.61 -14.40 7.78
CA ALA A 266 2.83 -15.17 8.04
C ALA A 266 2.57 -16.69 8.18
N ASN A 267 1.31 -17.15 8.08
CA ASN A 267 0.89 -18.45 8.59
C ASN A 267 0.46 -19.48 7.55
N ALA A 268 0.17 -19.10 6.30
CA ALA A 268 0.15 -19.98 5.11
C ALA A 268 -0.53 -19.24 3.95
N VAL A 269 0.22 -18.39 3.25
CA VAL A 269 -0.18 -17.73 1.99
C VAL A 269 -1.68 -17.42 1.85
N THR A 270 -2.27 -16.77 2.84
CA THR A 270 -3.56 -16.12 2.68
C THR A 270 -3.32 -14.67 2.29
N VAL A 271 -4.15 -14.17 1.38
CA VAL A 271 -4.06 -12.79 0.90
C VAL A 271 -5.16 -11.99 1.56
N LYS A 272 -4.80 -10.92 2.29
CA LYS A 272 -5.73 -10.05 3.01
C LYS A 272 -5.87 -8.68 2.36
N TYR A 273 -7.06 -8.30 1.89
CA TYR A 273 -7.32 -6.94 1.44
C TYR A 273 -7.72 -6.06 2.64
N THR A 274 -6.94 -5.00 2.86
CA THR A 274 -7.14 -4.04 3.96
C THR A 274 -7.68 -2.69 3.49
N GLY A 275 -8.12 -2.58 2.24
CA GLY A 275 -8.71 -1.37 1.70
C GLY A 275 -10.20 -1.21 2.00
N ALA A 276 -10.79 -0.12 1.49
CA ALA A 276 -12.21 0.14 1.63
C ALA A 276 -13.06 -0.95 0.94
N ALA A 277 -14.25 -1.21 1.49
CA ALA A 277 -15.20 -2.17 0.93
C ALA A 277 -15.49 -1.88 -0.55
N LEU A 278 -15.67 -2.95 -1.32
CA LEU A 278 -16.00 -2.85 -2.74
C LEU A 278 -17.48 -2.52 -2.92
N SER A 279 -17.82 -1.96 -4.09
CA SER A 279 -19.20 -1.76 -4.53
C SER A 279 -19.38 -2.51 -5.85
N THR A 280 -20.26 -3.52 -5.89
CA THR A 280 -20.78 -4.27 -7.06
C THR A 280 -19.79 -4.83 -8.09
N VAL A 281 -18.52 -4.48 -8.04
CA VAL A 281 -17.50 -4.76 -9.04
C VAL A 281 -16.24 -5.21 -8.31
N PRO A 282 -15.72 -6.39 -8.66
CA PRO A 282 -14.44 -6.84 -8.14
C PRO A 282 -13.31 -5.88 -8.47
N LYS A 283 -12.40 -5.68 -7.53
CA LYS A 283 -11.18 -4.89 -7.76
C LYS A 283 -10.06 -5.82 -8.20
N PHE A 284 -9.52 -5.56 -9.39
CA PHE A 284 -8.38 -6.30 -9.93
C PHE A 284 -7.07 -5.60 -9.57
N VAL A 285 -6.11 -6.37 -9.06
CA VAL A 285 -4.82 -5.87 -8.59
C VAL A 285 -3.71 -6.66 -9.28
N TYR A 286 -2.77 -5.95 -9.91
CA TYR A 286 -1.57 -6.55 -10.51
C TYR A 286 -0.37 -6.34 -9.59
N LYS A 287 0.17 -7.42 -9.00
CA LYS A 287 1.22 -7.30 -7.97
C LYS A 287 2.16 -8.52 -7.98
N ASN A 288 3.45 -8.28 -7.73
CA ASN A 288 4.46 -9.33 -7.55
C ASN A 288 4.59 -9.70 -6.07
N GLN A 289 3.59 -10.40 -5.52
CA GLN A 289 3.53 -10.72 -4.09
C GLN A 289 4.50 -11.81 -3.64
N ARG A 290 4.93 -12.71 -4.53
CA ARG A 290 5.78 -13.87 -4.19
C ARG A 290 7.25 -13.70 -4.59
N GLY A 291 7.62 -12.58 -5.23
CA GLY A 291 8.97 -12.37 -5.76
C GLY A 291 9.31 -13.22 -6.99
N THR A 292 8.34 -14.00 -7.50
CA THR A 292 8.50 -14.93 -8.62
C THR A 292 7.95 -14.39 -9.95
N GLY A 293 7.39 -13.17 -9.95
CA GLY A 293 6.81 -12.55 -11.13
C GLY A 293 5.56 -11.74 -10.81
N PHE A 294 5.08 -10.96 -11.78
CA PHE A 294 3.85 -10.19 -11.62
C PHE A 294 2.61 -11.07 -11.85
N GLU A 295 1.68 -11.08 -10.89
CA GLU A 295 0.43 -11.86 -10.94
C GLU A 295 -0.80 -10.96 -10.81
N TRP A 296 -1.91 -11.40 -11.40
CA TRP A 296 -3.22 -10.77 -11.21
C TRP A 296 -3.96 -11.38 -10.02
N PHE A 297 -4.63 -10.52 -9.24
CA PHE A 297 -5.52 -10.87 -8.13
C PHE A 297 -6.88 -10.22 -8.33
N ALA A 298 -7.93 -10.90 -7.87
CA ALA A 298 -9.29 -10.38 -7.87
C ALA A 298 -9.81 -10.25 -6.44
N VAL A 299 -10.00 -9.02 -5.96
CA VAL A 299 -10.64 -8.75 -4.68
C VAL A 299 -12.15 -8.71 -4.87
N VAL A 300 -12.86 -9.49 -4.07
CA VAL A 300 -14.29 -9.76 -4.23
C VAL A 300 -15.05 -9.49 -2.93
N ASP A 301 -16.32 -9.18 -3.06
CA ASP A 301 -17.29 -9.05 -1.96
C ASP A 301 -18.48 -9.99 -2.18
N ASN A 302 -19.49 -9.94 -1.30
CA ASN A 302 -20.70 -10.76 -1.42
C ASN A 302 -21.43 -10.59 -2.76
N THR A 303 -21.37 -9.40 -3.38
CA THR A 303 -22.05 -9.13 -4.65
C THR A 303 -21.38 -9.82 -5.83
N SER A 304 -20.12 -10.24 -5.63
CA SER A 304 -19.31 -10.91 -6.64
C SER A 304 -19.52 -12.42 -6.70
N LYS A 305 -20.40 -12.98 -5.87
CA LYS A 305 -20.66 -14.42 -5.73
C LYS A 305 -21.00 -15.08 -7.07
N SER A 306 -21.99 -14.53 -7.80
CA SER A 306 -22.41 -15.08 -9.09
C SER A 306 -21.29 -15.06 -10.11
N MET A 307 -20.42 -14.05 -10.08
CA MET A 307 -19.28 -13.95 -11.00
C MET A 307 -18.24 -15.05 -10.74
N ILE A 308 -18.00 -15.39 -9.46
CA ILE A 308 -17.09 -16.49 -9.10
C ILE A 308 -17.68 -17.83 -9.55
N THR A 309 -18.97 -18.04 -9.34
CA THR A 309 -19.70 -19.25 -9.77
C THR A 309 -19.76 -19.36 -11.29
N ASP A 310 -20.05 -18.28 -12.01
CA ASP A 310 -20.04 -18.26 -13.47
C ASP A 310 -18.66 -18.59 -14.02
N TYR A 311 -17.59 -18.14 -13.37
CA TYR A 311 -16.23 -18.51 -13.74
C TYR A 311 -15.94 -20.01 -13.53
N ALA A 312 -16.42 -20.60 -12.43
CA ALA A 312 -16.33 -22.04 -12.19
C ALA A 312 -17.03 -22.85 -13.30
N ASN A 313 -18.28 -22.48 -13.62
CA ASN A 313 -19.13 -23.19 -14.58
C ASN A 313 -18.74 -22.98 -16.05
N ASN A 314 -18.08 -21.88 -16.42
CA ASN A 314 -17.72 -21.60 -17.82
C ASN A 314 -16.40 -22.24 -18.29
N LEU A 315 -15.69 -22.97 -17.44
CA LEU A 315 -14.56 -23.82 -17.88
C LEU A 315 -15.02 -24.97 -18.79
N SER A 316 -16.32 -25.31 -18.78
CA SER A 316 -16.88 -26.47 -19.47
C SER A 316 -17.85 -26.14 -20.62
N SER A 317 -18.16 -24.86 -20.92
CA SER A 317 -19.05 -24.51 -22.04
C SER A 317 -18.59 -23.27 -22.81
N GLY A 318 -18.40 -23.41 -24.13
CA GLY A 318 -17.93 -22.36 -25.05
C GLY A 318 -18.92 -21.21 -25.27
N SER A 319 -19.44 -20.59 -24.20
CA SER A 319 -20.51 -19.58 -24.22
C SER A 319 -20.02 -18.13 -24.33
N GLY A 320 -18.71 -17.87 -24.29
CA GLY A 320 -18.15 -16.57 -24.66
C GLY A 320 -18.67 -15.37 -23.86
N ARG A 321 -18.81 -15.48 -22.53
CA ARG A 321 -18.89 -14.32 -21.62
C ARG A 321 -17.93 -14.50 -20.44
N THR A 322 -17.06 -13.50 -20.27
CA THR A 322 -15.72 -13.60 -19.67
C THR A 322 -15.46 -12.54 -18.62
N TYR A 323 -15.60 -12.82 -17.32
CA TYR A 323 -14.88 -12.09 -16.25
C TYR A 323 -14.71 -13.09 -15.09
N PHE A 324 -13.56 -13.37 -14.48
CA PHE A 324 -12.42 -12.54 -14.10
C PHE A 324 -11.25 -12.56 -15.09
N THR A 325 -11.27 -11.62 -16.04
CA THR A 325 -10.08 -11.33 -16.85
C THR A 325 -9.87 -9.83 -17.00
N THR A 326 -8.66 -9.35 -16.75
CA THR A 326 -8.19 -8.03 -17.19
C THR A 326 -7.53 -8.17 -18.55
N SER A 327 -8.13 -7.61 -19.59
CA SER A 327 -7.48 -7.44 -20.91
C SER A 327 -6.89 -8.74 -21.50
N GLY A 328 -7.58 -9.88 -21.34
CA GLY A 328 -7.13 -11.20 -21.81
C GLY A 328 -6.35 -12.06 -20.80
N ASN A 329 -6.14 -11.61 -19.56
CA ASN A 329 -5.42 -12.37 -18.53
C ASN A 329 -6.37 -13.10 -17.59
N VAL A 330 -6.17 -14.41 -17.37
CA VAL A 330 -6.97 -15.26 -16.46
C VAL A 330 -6.49 -15.12 -15.02
N VAL A 331 -7.40 -14.88 -14.07
CA VAL A 331 -7.10 -14.91 -12.62
C VAL A 331 -7.34 -16.32 -12.07
N PRO A 332 -6.31 -17.04 -11.59
CA PRO A 332 -6.48 -18.34 -10.94
C PRO A 332 -7.35 -18.28 -9.68
N PHE A 333 -8.07 -19.37 -9.34
CA PHE A 333 -8.93 -19.44 -8.14
C PHE A 333 -8.19 -19.11 -6.84
N ASN A 334 -6.95 -19.57 -6.68
CA ASN A 334 -6.11 -19.29 -5.53
C ASN A 334 -5.64 -17.82 -5.43
N ASN A 335 -5.86 -17.02 -6.48
CA ASN A 335 -5.58 -15.58 -6.54
C ASN A 335 -6.85 -14.72 -6.36
N ILE A 336 -8.00 -15.34 -6.05
CA ILE A 336 -9.20 -14.63 -5.61
C ILE A 336 -9.05 -14.29 -4.12
N VAL A 337 -9.25 -13.02 -3.79
CA VAL A 337 -9.10 -12.47 -2.45
C VAL A 337 -10.48 -12.31 -1.81
N THR A 338 -10.85 -13.26 -0.96
CA THR A 338 -12.20 -13.42 -0.38
C THR A 338 -12.41 -12.70 0.95
N THR A 339 -11.51 -11.81 1.34
CA THR A 339 -11.42 -11.27 2.71
C THR A 339 -12.63 -10.40 3.11
N LEU A 340 -13.40 -9.94 2.12
CA LEU A 340 -14.62 -9.16 2.30
C LEU A 340 -15.90 -10.02 2.19
N VAL A 341 -15.79 -11.32 1.89
CA VAL A 341 -16.93 -12.22 1.73
C VAL A 341 -17.40 -12.71 3.10
N THR A 342 -18.68 -12.50 3.40
CA THR A 342 -19.34 -12.97 4.63
C THR A 342 -20.34 -14.08 4.36
N ASP A 343 -20.79 -14.25 3.11
CA ASP A 343 -21.78 -15.24 2.71
C ASP A 343 -21.32 -16.04 1.49
N MET A 344 -20.98 -17.31 1.70
CA MET A 344 -20.55 -18.29 0.70
C MET A 344 -21.64 -19.31 0.36
N SER A 345 -22.89 -19.10 0.78
CA SER A 345 -23.94 -20.08 0.55
C SER A 345 -24.16 -20.34 -0.94
N TYR A 346 -24.36 -21.61 -1.30
CA TYR A 346 -24.69 -22.08 -2.65
C TYR A 346 -23.69 -21.69 -3.76
N MET A 347 -22.45 -21.31 -3.41
CA MET A 347 -21.46 -20.85 -4.40
C MET A 347 -21.17 -21.87 -5.51
N PHE A 348 -21.17 -23.17 -5.20
CA PHE A 348 -20.88 -24.25 -6.15
C PHE A 348 -22.01 -25.31 -6.17
N LEU A 349 -23.25 -24.86 -5.95
CA LEU A 349 -24.42 -25.72 -5.94
C LEU A 349 -24.59 -26.44 -7.30
N ASN A 350 -24.61 -27.77 -7.25
CA ASN A 350 -24.75 -28.70 -8.38
C ASN A 350 -23.64 -28.59 -9.45
N ASP A 351 -22.50 -27.98 -9.12
CA ASP A 351 -21.33 -28.01 -10.00
C ASP A 351 -20.59 -29.34 -9.83
N SER A 352 -21.05 -30.37 -10.54
CA SER A 352 -20.61 -31.75 -10.37
C SER A 352 -19.11 -31.97 -10.66
N GLU A 353 -18.48 -31.05 -11.39
CA GLU A 353 -17.07 -31.09 -11.81
C GLU A 353 -16.16 -30.18 -10.98
N PHE A 354 -16.71 -29.38 -10.05
CA PHE A 354 -15.94 -28.43 -9.25
C PHE A 354 -14.90 -29.11 -8.38
N ASN A 355 -13.61 -28.79 -8.60
CA ASN A 355 -12.50 -29.30 -7.79
C ASN A 355 -11.26 -28.39 -7.85
N GLN A 356 -11.44 -27.08 -8.04
CA GLN A 356 -10.33 -26.13 -8.20
C GLN A 356 -9.68 -25.75 -6.86
N LEU A 357 -8.38 -25.42 -6.88
CA LEU A 357 -7.61 -25.07 -5.68
C LEU A 357 -8.14 -23.79 -5.00
N ILE A 358 -8.66 -23.93 -3.78
CA ILE A 358 -9.22 -22.84 -2.96
C ILE A 358 -8.66 -22.82 -1.52
N SER A 359 -7.58 -23.56 -1.26
CA SER A 359 -7.00 -23.68 0.07
C SER A 359 -6.46 -22.34 0.64
N SER A 360 -6.09 -21.40 -0.23
CA SER A 360 -5.53 -20.07 0.13
C SER A 360 -6.58 -19.00 0.41
N TRP A 361 -7.87 -19.31 0.27
CA TRP A 361 -8.93 -18.34 0.51
C TRP A 361 -8.97 -17.92 1.98
N ASP A 362 -9.04 -16.60 2.21
CA ASP A 362 -9.30 -16.06 3.55
C ASP A 362 -10.79 -16.17 3.86
N THR A 363 -11.13 -17.11 4.73
CA THR A 363 -12.50 -17.38 5.21
C THR A 363 -12.80 -16.73 6.56
N SER A 364 -11.88 -15.93 7.11
CA SER A 364 -12.01 -15.37 8.46
C SER A 364 -13.22 -14.43 8.63
N SER A 365 -13.77 -13.89 7.54
CA SER A 365 -14.98 -13.06 7.56
C SER A 365 -16.29 -13.85 7.33
N VAL A 366 -16.22 -15.14 6.99
CA VAL A 366 -17.38 -15.92 6.54
C VAL A 366 -18.30 -16.29 7.71
N ILE A 367 -19.60 -16.06 7.52
CA ILE A 367 -20.68 -16.33 8.48
C ILE A 367 -21.58 -17.47 7.98
N ASN A 368 -21.82 -17.56 6.68
CA ASN A 368 -22.74 -18.52 6.07
C ASN A 368 -22.04 -19.36 4.99
N MET A 369 -22.05 -20.69 5.14
CA MET A 369 -21.51 -21.67 4.19
C MET A 369 -22.60 -22.61 3.64
N GLY A 370 -23.88 -22.36 3.94
CA GLY A 370 -24.97 -23.29 3.63
C GLY A 370 -25.02 -23.72 2.15
N GLY A 371 -25.04 -25.02 1.90
CA GLY A 371 -25.10 -25.60 0.55
C GLY A 371 -23.94 -25.24 -0.37
N MET A 372 -22.80 -24.76 0.15
CA MET A 372 -21.69 -24.26 -0.65
C MET A 372 -21.20 -25.25 -1.70
N PHE A 373 -21.09 -26.54 -1.36
CA PHE A 373 -20.66 -27.64 -2.25
C PHE A 373 -21.76 -28.69 -2.45
N GLN A 374 -23.03 -28.32 -2.23
CA GLN A 374 -24.12 -29.26 -2.41
C GLN A 374 -24.16 -29.73 -3.87
N GLY A 375 -24.11 -31.05 -4.12
CA GLY A 375 -24.10 -31.62 -5.47
C GLY A 375 -22.76 -31.53 -6.20
N ALA A 376 -21.69 -30.99 -5.57
CA ALA A 376 -20.35 -30.95 -6.15
C ALA A 376 -19.65 -32.31 -6.03
N SER A 377 -20.10 -33.28 -6.82
CA SER A 377 -19.71 -34.70 -6.70
C SER A 377 -18.22 -34.98 -6.92
N ALA A 378 -17.49 -34.11 -7.65
CA ALA A 378 -16.05 -34.24 -7.87
C ALA A 378 -15.19 -33.49 -6.82
N PHE A 379 -15.81 -32.78 -5.87
CA PHE A 379 -15.07 -31.91 -4.95
C PHE A 379 -14.32 -32.71 -3.88
N ASN A 380 -13.00 -32.51 -3.78
CA ASN A 380 -12.17 -33.15 -2.76
C ASN A 380 -10.92 -32.33 -2.40
N GLN A 381 -11.01 -30.99 -2.41
CA GLN A 381 -9.88 -30.10 -2.11
C GLN A 381 -9.61 -29.95 -0.62
N ASN A 382 -8.33 -29.85 -0.25
CA ASN A 382 -7.94 -29.62 1.14
C ASN A 382 -8.32 -28.20 1.59
N ILE A 383 -9.26 -28.14 2.53
CA ILE A 383 -9.82 -26.92 3.13
C ILE A 383 -9.71 -26.93 4.66
N GLY A 384 -8.90 -27.83 5.23
CA GLY A 384 -8.73 -27.97 6.69
C GLY A 384 -8.11 -26.74 7.36
N SER A 385 -7.39 -25.91 6.60
CA SER A 385 -6.75 -24.68 7.07
C SER A 385 -7.67 -23.47 7.14
N TRP A 386 -8.92 -23.58 6.68
CA TRP A 386 -9.86 -22.47 6.69
C TRP A 386 -10.21 -22.01 8.10
N ASN A 387 -10.35 -20.70 8.27
CA ASN A 387 -10.78 -20.11 9.53
C ASN A 387 -12.31 -20.05 9.57
N THR A 388 -12.92 -20.98 10.29
CA THR A 388 -14.38 -21.08 10.42
C THR A 388 -14.94 -20.45 11.70
N SER A 389 -14.14 -19.70 12.47
CA SER A 389 -14.55 -19.23 13.82
C SER A 389 -15.80 -18.35 13.83
N ASN A 390 -16.08 -17.68 12.72
CA ASN A 390 -17.23 -16.80 12.55
C ASN A 390 -18.45 -17.48 11.88
N VAL A 391 -18.30 -18.73 11.43
CA VAL A 391 -19.36 -19.44 10.71
C VAL A 391 -20.46 -19.87 11.67
N THR A 392 -21.70 -19.56 11.32
CA THR A 392 -22.90 -19.90 12.11
C THR A 392 -23.83 -20.87 11.38
N ILE A 393 -23.77 -20.91 10.04
CA ILE A 393 -24.68 -21.68 9.18
C ILE A 393 -23.88 -22.63 8.29
N MET A 394 -24.11 -23.93 8.45
CA MET A 394 -23.47 -25.04 7.72
C MET A 394 -24.47 -26.12 7.28
N TYR A 395 -25.71 -25.75 6.92
CA TYR A 395 -26.63 -26.75 6.35
C TYR A 395 -26.12 -27.23 4.99
N ASP A 396 -26.29 -28.51 4.68
CA ASP A 396 -26.04 -29.12 3.36
C ASP A 396 -24.69 -28.82 2.69
N VAL A 397 -23.66 -28.37 3.44
CA VAL A 397 -22.38 -27.88 2.88
C VAL A 397 -21.78 -28.88 1.91
N PHE A 398 -21.80 -30.17 2.26
CA PHE A 398 -21.26 -31.29 1.46
C PHE A 398 -22.35 -32.29 1.06
N ALA A 399 -23.63 -31.89 1.09
CA ALA A 399 -24.69 -32.79 0.65
C ALA A 399 -24.46 -33.21 -0.80
N TYR A 400 -24.46 -34.51 -1.10
CA TYR A 400 -24.16 -35.10 -2.42
C TYR A 400 -22.73 -34.86 -2.95
N ALA A 401 -21.79 -34.37 -2.12
CA ALA A 401 -20.37 -34.36 -2.45
C ALA A 401 -19.77 -35.76 -2.22
N THR A 402 -20.09 -36.69 -3.12
CA THR A 402 -19.96 -38.15 -2.90
C THR A 402 -18.54 -38.62 -2.59
N ILE A 403 -17.51 -37.94 -3.10
CA ILE A 403 -16.10 -38.33 -2.92
C ILE A 403 -15.35 -37.49 -1.86
N PHE A 404 -16.00 -36.48 -1.27
CA PHE A 404 -15.34 -35.57 -0.34
C PHE A 404 -14.88 -36.31 0.92
N ASN A 405 -13.58 -36.27 1.22
CA ASN A 405 -13.00 -36.94 2.39
C ASN A 405 -11.76 -36.22 2.95
N GLN A 406 -11.74 -34.88 2.90
CA GLN A 406 -10.61 -34.08 3.41
C GLN A 406 -10.75 -33.75 4.89
N ASN A 407 -9.61 -33.68 5.58
CA ASN A 407 -9.58 -33.43 7.02
C ASN A 407 -10.05 -32.00 7.36
N ILE A 408 -11.16 -31.92 8.09
CA ILE A 408 -11.79 -30.68 8.58
C ILE A 408 -11.98 -30.71 10.12
N GLY A 409 -11.31 -31.64 10.82
CA GLY A 409 -11.43 -31.77 12.27
C GLY A 409 -10.90 -30.56 13.06
N SER A 410 -10.04 -29.76 12.43
CA SER A 410 -9.48 -28.51 12.98
C SER A 410 -10.42 -27.30 12.88
N TRP A 411 -11.53 -27.42 12.16
CA TRP A 411 -12.49 -26.32 12.04
C TRP A 411 -13.05 -25.93 13.41
N ASN A 412 -13.10 -24.63 13.65
CA ASN A 412 -13.76 -24.09 14.83
C ASN A 412 -15.27 -24.00 14.56
N THR A 413 -16.05 -24.83 15.26
CA THR A 413 -17.52 -24.89 15.14
C THR A 413 -18.26 -24.26 16.32
N SER A 414 -17.57 -23.60 17.25
CA SER A 414 -18.17 -23.07 18.50
C SER A 414 -19.25 -22.01 18.27
N SER A 415 -19.38 -21.49 17.05
CA SER A 415 -20.38 -20.51 16.64
C SER A 415 -21.53 -21.11 15.83
N VAL A 416 -21.43 -22.38 15.40
CA VAL A 416 -22.39 -23.04 14.50
C VAL A 416 -23.70 -23.35 15.22
N THR A 417 -24.82 -22.99 14.61
CA THR A 417 -26.17 -23.26 15.14
C THR A 417 -26.97 -24.19 14.25
N ILE A 418 -26.70 -24.21 12.94
CA ILE A 418 -27.42 -25.01 11.94
C ILE A 418 -26.40 -25.86 11.16
N MET A 419 -26.54 -27.19 11.21
CA MET A 419 -25.72 -28.14 10.42
C MET A 419 -26.53 -29.27 9.78
N GLN A 420 -27.85 -29.08 9.66
CA GLN A 420 -28.74 -30.07 9.03
C GLN A 420 -28.22 -30.50 7.65
N GLY A 421 -28.25 -31.81 7.41
CA GLY A 421 -27.93 -32.40 6.12
C GLY A 421 -26.48 -32.22 5.63
N MET A 422 -25.57 -31.68 6.46
CA MET A 422 -24.22 -31.28 6.07
C MET A 422 -23.45 -32.32 5.25
N PHE A 423 -23.60 -33.62 5.54
CA PHE A 423 -22.96 -34.74 4.84
C PHE A 423 -23.97 -35.74 4.24
N THR A 424 -25.18 -35.30 3.94
CA THR A 424 -26.20 -36.17 3.30
C THR A 424 -25.65 -36.72 1.99
N VAL A 425 -25.57 -38.04 1.82
CA VAL A 425 -25.02 -38.70 0.62
C VAL A 425 -23.53 -38.34 0.36
N ALA A 426 -22.77 -37.92 1.38
CA ALA A 426 -21.32 -37.80 1.30
C ALA A 426 -20.67 -39.19 1.51
N ILE A 427 -20.83 -40.06 0.51
CA ILE A 427 -20.55 -41.51 0.58
C ILE A 427 -19.15 -41.82 1.14
N ALA A 428 -18.12 -41.09 0.69
CA ALA A 428 -16.73 -41.33 1.06
C ALA A 428 -16.28 -40.66 2.37
N PHE A 429 -17.07 -39.78 2.97
CA PHE A 429 -16.63 -38.96 4.09
C PHE A 429 -16.43 -39.80 5.37
N ASN A 430 -15.21 -39.83 5.90
CA ASN A 430 -14.88 -40.56 7.12
C ASN A 430 -13.74 -39.91 7.94
N GLN A 431 -13.71 -38.58 8.02
CA GLN A 431 -12.70 -37.88 8.80
C GLN A 431 -13.11 -37.72 10.27
N ASN A 432 -12.11 -37.53 11.15
CA ASN A 432 -12.36 -37.29 12.57
C ASN A 432 -12.84 -35.84 12.79
N ILE A 433 -14.07 -35.70 13.28
CA ILE A 433 -14.74 -34.44 13.61
C ILE A 433 -15.24 -34.43 15.07
N GLY A 434 -14.82 -35.41 15.88
CA GLY A 434 -15.26 -35.49 17.27
C GLY A 434 -14.75 -34.35 18.17
N SER A 435 -13.79 -33.54 17.70
CA SER A 435 -13.31 -32.32 18.38
C SER A 435 -14.22 -31.11 18.18
N TRP A 436 -15.21 -31.17 17.30
CA TRP A 436 -16.12 -30.06 17.05
C TRP A 436 -16.95 -29.72 18.28
N ASP A 437 -17.06 -28.42 18.57
CA ASP A 437 -17.99 -27.90 19.56
C ASP A 437 -19.39 -27.81 18.94
N THR A 438 -20.29 -28.66 19.40
CA THR A 438 -21.70 -28.70 18.96
C THR A 438 -22.66 -28.05 19.94
N SER A 439 -22.15 -27.39 21.00
CA SER A 439 -22.96 -26.92 22.13
C SER A 439 -24.05 -25.93 21.75
N ARG A 440 -23.93 -25.25 20.59
CA ARG A 440 -24.91 -24.28 20.08
C ARG A 440 -25.80 -24.82 18.98
N VAL A 441 -25.57 -26.04 18.51
CA VAL A 441 -26.36 -26.64 17.44
C VAL A 441 -27.75 -27.00 17.94
N THR A 442 -28.76 -26.62 17.16
CA THR A 442 -30.17 -26.91 17.46
C THR A 442 -30.78 -27.94 16.50
N ASN A 443 -30.29 -28.01 15.27
CA ASN A 443 -30.81 -28.92 14.24
C ASN A 443 -29.72 -29.86 13.70
N MET A 444 -29.88 -31.16 13.96
CA MET A 444 -29.01 -32.23 13.49
C MET A 444 -29.74 -33.22 12.55
N ASN A 445 -30.79 -32.78 11.87
CA ASN A 445 -31.48 -33.62 10.89
C ASN A 445 -30.53 -34.08 9.80
N GLY A 446 -30.51 -35.38 9.54
CA GLY A 446 -29.90 -35.97 8.36
C GLY A 446 -28.41 -35.70 8.15
N ILE A 447 -27.66 -35.26 9.18
CA ILE A 447 -26.26 -34.85 8.99
C ILE A 447 -25.47 -35.90 8.22
N PHE A 448 -25.65 -37.19 8.55
CA PHE A 448 -24.94 -38.32 7.95
C PHE A 448 -25.88 -39.29 7.22
N ALA A 449 -27.06 -38.83 6.78
CA ALA A 449 -27.97 -39.68 6.02
C ALA A 449 -27.26 -40.17 4.75
N GLN A 450 -27.14 -41.48 4.57
CA GLN A 450 -26.45 -42.13 3.44
C GLN A 450 -24.96 -41.75 3.30
N ALA A 451 -24.31 -41.36 4.40
CA ALA A 451 -22.85 -41.23 4.45
C ALA A 451 -22.23 -42.60 4.77
N ASP A 452 -22.15 -43.47 3.76
CA ASP A 452 -21.85 -44.91 3.92
C ASP A 452 -20.56 -45.19 4.69
N ALA A 453 -19.47 -44.47 4.37
CA ALA A 453 -18.17 -44.68 5.00
C ALA A 453 -18.03 -44.04 6.39
N PHE A 454 -18.98 -43.20 6.81
CA PHE A 454 -18.80 -42.36 7.98
C PHE A 454 -18.77 -43.18 9.27
N ASN A 455 -17.62 -43.13 9.96
CA ASN A 455 -17.44 -43.72 11.27
C ASN A 455 -16.44 -42.92 12.12
N ASN A 456 -16.39 -41.59 11.93
CA ASN A 456 -15.48 -40.66 12.61
C ASN A 456 -14.00 -41.09 12.56
N ASN A 457 -13.55 -41.65 11.43
CA ASN A 457 -12.22 -42.24 11.24
C ASN A 457 -11.85 -43.31 12.30
N GLY A 458 -12.85 -44.00 12.86
CA GLY A 458 -12.68 -44.98 13.93
C GLY A 458 -12.39 -44.37 15.32
N ASN A 459 -12.48 -43.05 15.47
CA ASN A 459 -12.24 -42.38 16.74
C ASN A 459 -13.55 -42.28 17.56
N ALA A 460 -13.48 -42.61 18.85
CA ALA A 460 -14.64 -42.56 19.76
C ALA A 460 -15.07 -41.13 20.15
N THR A 461 -14.31 -40.09 19.78
CA THR A 461 -14.53 -38.70 20.21
C THR A 461 -15.88 -38.11 19.82
N ILE A 462 -16.57 -38.64 18.79
CA ILE A 462 -17.92 -38.17 18.43
C ILE A 462 -18.95 -38.35 19.56
N GLY A 463 -18.72 -39.31 20.47
CA GLY A 463 -19.53 -39.47 21.67
C GLY A 463 -19.47 -38.26 22.64
N ASN A 464 -18.46 -37.40 22.51
CA ASN A 464 -18.26 -36.23 23.38
C ASN A 464 -19.01 -34.98 22.92
N TRP A 465 -19.71 -35.03 21.79
CA TRP A 465 -20.49 -33.91 21.30
C TRP A 465 -21.54 -33.47 22.32
N ASN A 466 -21.64 -32.17 22.54
CA ASN A 466 -22.68 -31.58 23.39
C ASN A 466 -23.97 -31.42 22.58
N THR A 467 -24.91 -32.33 22.77
CA THR A 467 -26.22 -32.33 22.08
C THR A 467 -27.35 -31.70 22.89
N SER A 468 -27.06 -31.11 24.05
CA SER A 468 -28.08 -30.65 25.01
C SER A 468 -29.01 -29.54 24.49
N ASN A 469 -28.64 -28.88 23.39
CA ASN A 469 -29.45 -27.86 22.72
C ASN A 469 -30.14 -28.35 21.44
N VAL A 470 -29.92 -29.59 21.04
CA VAL A 470 -30.49 -30.16 19.82
C VAL A 470 -31.97 -30.48 20.03
N THR A 471 -32.81 -30.03 19.10
CA THR A 471 -34.26 -30.26 19.11
C THR A 471 -34.69 -31.22 18.01
N LEU A 472 -33.94 -31.33 16.90
CA LEU A 472 -34.29 -32.16 15.75
C LEU A 472 -33.15 -33.11 15.34
N MET A 473 -33.46 -34.40 15.14
CA MET A 473 -32.51 -35.47 14.78
C MET A 473 -33.11 -36.51 13.78
N TYR A 474 -34.04 -36.11 12.91
CA TYR A 474 -34.62 -37.00 11.92
C TYR A 474 -33.55 -37.55 10.97
N ASN A 475 -33.60 -38.84 10.64
CA ASN A 475 -32.74 -39.48 9.64
C ASN A 475 -31.22 -39.31 9.88
N MET A 476 -30.77 -38.96 11.09
CA MET A 476 -29.40 -38.50 11.34
C MET A 476 -28.32 -39.44 10.77
N PHE A 477 -28.54 -40.75 10.89
CA PHE A 477 -27.69 -41.84 10.39
C PHE A 477 -28.47 -42.82 9.49
N LEU A 478 -29.55 -42.37 8.84
CA LEU A 478 -30.33 -43.21 7.92
C LEU A 478 -29.39 -43.78 6.84
N ASN A 479 -29.28 -45.10 6.76
CA ASN A 479 -28.40 -45.84 5.84
C ASN A 479 -26.91 -45.46 5.93
N ALA A 480 -26.42 -44.92 7.05
CA ALA A 480 -24.99 -44.75 7.30
C ALA A 480 -24.35 -46.10 7.65
N THR A 481 -24.08 -46.93 6.64
CA THR A 481 -23.83 -48.37 6.81
C THR A 481 -22.62 -48.71 7.68
N ALA A 482 -21.56 -47.89 7.72
CA ALA A 482 -20.38 -48.12 8.55
C ALA A 482 -20.50 -47.56 9.99
N PHE A 483 -21.48 -46.70 10.28
CA PHE A 483 -21.51 -45.96 11.53
C PHE A 483 -21.85 -46.85 12.73
N ASN A 484 -20.91 -47.00 13.68
CA ASN A 484 -21.10 -47.82 14.88
C ASN A 484 -20.52 -47.22 16.18
N GLN A 485 -20.14 -45.93 16.16
CA GLN A 485 -19.53 -45.26 17.31
C GLN A 485 -20.46 -45.21 18.54
N ASN A 486 -19.86 -45.18 19.73
CA ASN A 486 -20.61 -45.05 20.98
C ASN A 486 -21.07 -43.60 21.19
N ILE A 487 -22.38 -43.37 21.10
CA ILE A 487 -23.05 -42.08 21.33
C ILE A 487 -24.10 -42.15 22.45
N SER A 488 -24.02 -43.18 23.30
CA SER A 488 -24.97 -43.39 24.41
C SER A 488 -24.97 -42.25 25.45
N GLY A 489 -23.87 -41.48 25.53
CA GLY A 489 -23.72 -40.33 26.43
C GLY A 489 -24.37 -39.03 25.95
N TRP A 490 -24.95 -38.98 24.76
CA TRP A 490 -25.58 -37.78 24.24
C TRP A 490 -26.81 -37.36 25.03
N ASN A 491 -26.89 -36.06 25.39
CA ASN A 491 -28.06 -35.48 26.01
C ASN A 491 -29.13 -35.18 24.96
N VAL A 492 -30.18 -36.00 24.92
CA VAL A 492 -31.30 -35.89 23.95
C VAL A 492 -32.58 -35.31 24.57
N ALA A 493 -32.48 -34.68 25.74
CA ALA A 493 -33.63 -34.21 26.52
C ALA A 493 -34.43 -33.06 25.89
N LYS A 494 -33.98 -32.49 24.77
CA LYS A 494 -34.75 -31.50 23.98
C LYS A 494 -35.22 -32.02 22.63
N VAL A 495 -34.80 -33.21 22.22
CA VAL A 495 -35.13 -33.77 20.91
C VAL A 495 -36.61 -34.17 20.87
N SER A 496 -37.30 -33.85 19.78
CA SER A 496 -38.70 -34.24 19.55
C SER A 496 -38.98 -34.51 18.06
N PRO A 497 -39.69 -35.60 17.71
CA PRO A 497 -40.24 -36.66 18.59
C PRO A 497 -39.16 -37.62 19.11
N ARG A 498 -39.52 -38.51 20.05
CA ARG A 498 -38.65 -39.53 20.65
C ARG A 498 -39.23 -40.95 20.51
N PRO A 499 -38.47 -41.92 19.95
CA PRO A 499 -37.24 -41.71 19.19
C PRO A 499 -37.50 -40.91 17.90
N PRO A 500 -36.50 -40.19 17.36
CA PRO A 500 -36.63 -39.50 16.08
C PRO A 500 -36.86 -40.50 14.93
N PRO A 501 -37.77 -40.21 13.98
CA PRO A 501 -37.99 -41.00 12.78
C PRO A 501 -36.68 -41.34 12.06
N ASN A 502 -36.50 -42.63 11.81
CA ASN A 502 -35.37 -43.22 11.08
C ASN A 502 -33.99 -42.76 11.57
N PHE A 503 -33.84 -42.43 12.86
CA PHE A 503 -32.59 -41.91 13.43
C PHE A 503 -31.34 -42.66 12.96
N SER A 504 -31.40 -43.99 12.95
CA SER A 504 -30.27 -44.87 12.58
C SER A 504 -30.68 -46.09 11.75
N SER A 505 -31.85 -46.04 11.10
CA SER A 505 -32.34 -47.16 10.27
C SER A 505 -31.34 -47.47 9.16
N GLY A 506 -30.92 -48.73 9.01
CA GLY A 506 -29.94 -49.15 8.00
C GLY A 506 -28.47 -48.82 8.32
N SER A 507 -28.17 -48.31 9.52
CA SER A 507 -26.78 -48.15 10.00
C SER A 507 -26.30 -49.37 10.82
N ALA A 508 -24.99 -49.41 11.12
CA ALA A 508 -24.39 -50.41 12.02
C ALA A 508 -24.48 -50.03 13.51
N LEU A 509 -25.24 -48.99 13.86
CA LEU A 509 -25.39 -48.51 15.24
C LEU A 509 -26.20 -49.51 16.06
N THR A 510 -25.59 -50.01 17.14
CA THR A 510 -26.27 -50.92 18.07
C THR A 510 -27.09 -50.14 19.10
N LEU A 511 -28.06 -50.83 19.72
CA LEU A 511 -28.85 -50.25 20.81
C LEU A 511 -27.97 -49.83 22.01
N ALA A 512 -26.92 -50.59 22.32
CA ALA A 512 -25.99 -50.30 23.41
C ALA A 512 -25.18 -49.01 23.18
N ASN A 513 -24.93 -48.67 21.91
CA ASN A 513 -24.19 -47.47 21.51
C ASN A 513 -25.12 -46.28 21.21
N SER A 514 -26.44 -46.46 21.28
CA SER A 514 -27.44 -45.43 20.96
C SER A 514 -27.80 -44.55 22.17
N PRO A 515 -28.26 -43.30 21.97
CA PRO A 515 -28.81 -42.48 23.04
C PRO A 515 -30.04 -43.13 23.68
N VAL A 516 -30.27 -42.87 24.96
CA VAL A 516 -31.48 -43.32 25.66
C VAL A 516 -32.63 -42.35 25.37
N TRP A 517 -33.60 -42.81 24.57
CA TRP A 517 -34.81 -42.07 24.24
C TRP A 517 -35.88 -42.26 25.33
N ALA A 518 -35.67 -41.62 26.50
CA ALA A 518 -36.64 -41.60 27.60
C ALA A 518 -37.66 -40.47 27.47
#